data_AF-A0A496TQG4-F1
#
_entry.id   AF-A0A496TQG4-F1
#
_cell.length_a   1.000
_cell.length_b   1.000
_cell.length_c   1.000
_cell.angle_alpha   90.00
_cell.angle_beta   90.00
_cell.angle_gamma   90.00
#
_symmetry.space_group_name_H-M   'P 1'
#
loop_
_entity.id
_entity.type
_entity.pdbx_description
1 polymer ?
#
loop_
_entity_poly.entity_id
_entity_poly.type
_entity_poly.pdbx_seq_one_letter_code
_entity_poly.pdbx_strand_id
1 'polypeptide(L)'
;YPQRIRFSIGAGEILTDINPFQAIGMDGPAFHNARKGIQELKKTRFLFKIVSDEMHNLDFLNNNLYLISHIINDWKKNRLEILKRLINGYTIQQISDSLKISTTAVYKNITEGALKIIIELFKEISLFVNQRLEFK
;
A
#
# COMPACT_ATOMS: atom_id res chain seq x y z
N TYR A 1 -8.98 18.71 -11.50
CA TYR A 1 -9.28 17.37 -10.96
C TYR A 1 -8.23 17.05 -9.90
N PRO A 2 -8.57 16.63 -8.67
CA PRO A 2 -7.55 16.41 -7.65
C PRO A 2 -6.60 15.29 -8.09
N GLN A 3 -5.28 15.54 -8.00
CA GLN A 3 -4.28 14.51 -8.27
C GLN A 3 -4.41 13.43 -7.20
N ARG A 4 -4.79 12.21 -7.61
CA ARG A 4 -4.81 11.03 -6.73
C ARG A 4 -3.45 10.34 -6.84
N ILE A 5 -2.80 10.16 -5.69
CA ILE A 5 -1.56 9.40 -5.59
C ILE A 5 -1.89 7.92 -5.84
N ARG A 6 -1.08 7.26 -6.67
CA ARG A 6 -1.21 5.85 -7.03
C ARG A 6 0.14 5.18 -6.79
N PHE A 7 0.09 3.94 -6.33
CA PHE A 7 1.28 3.14 -6.06
C PHE A 7 1.18 1.84 -6.85
N SER A 8 2.22 1.54 -7.62
CA SER A 8 2.37 0.25 -8.27
C SER A 8 3.65 -0.40 -7.81
N ILE A 9 3.57 -1.66 -7.44
CA ILE A 9 4.72 -2.50 -7.09
C ILE A 9 4.96 -3.44 -8.26
N GLY A 10 6.16 -3.42 -8.82
CA GLY A 10 6.59 -4.36 -9.83
C GLY A 10 7.54 -5.36 -9.21
N ALA A 11 7.24 -6.65 -9.35
CA ALA A 11 8.11 -7.73 -8.91
C ALA A 11 8.66 -8.49 -10.12
N GLY A 12 9.95 -8.75 -10.08
CA GLY A 12 10.73 -9.39 -11.15
C GLY A 12 12.21 -9.09 -10.93
N GLU A 13 13.03 -9.56 -11.86
CA GLU A 13 14.47 -9.29 -11.82
C GLU A 13 14.79 -7.80 -12.02
N ILE A 14 15.86 -7.33 -11.39
CA ILE A 14 16.51 -6.05 -11.69
C ILE A 14 17.81 -6.39 -12.40
N LEU A 15 17.95 -5.96 -13.65
CA LEU A 15 19.05 -6.38 -14.54
C LEU A 15 20.26 -5.44 -14.50
N THR A 16 20.15 -4.37 -13.73
CA THR A 16 21.17 -3.32 -13.55
C THR A 16 21.52 -3.18 -12.07
N ASP A 17 22.64 -2.53 -11.76
CA ASP A 17 22.98 -2.23 -10.38
C ASP A 17 21.89 -1.42 -9.66
N ILE A 18 21.67 -1.75 -8.38
CA ILE A 18 20.73 -1.02 -7.54
C ILE A 18 21.33 0.32 -7.14
N ASN A 19 20.68 1.41 -7.55
CA ASN A 19 21.01 2.76 -7.10
C ASN A 19 19.98 3.23 -6.06
N PRO A 20 20.35 3.37 -4.77
CA PRO A 20 19.40 3.73 -3.72
C PRO A 20 18.97 5.21 -3.75
N PHE A 21 19.64 6.05 -4.54
CA PHE A 21 19.39 7.50 -4.60
C PHE A 21 18.53 7.90 -5.80
N GLN A 22 18.60 7.16 -6.92
CA GLN A 22 17.84 7.47 -8.12
C GLN A 22 17.45 6.20 -8.89
N ALA A 23 16.25 6.21 -9.45
CA ALA A 23 15.80 5.15 -10.34
C ALA A 23 16.31 5.29 -11.79
N ILE A 24 16.89 6.44 -12.15
CA ILE A 24 17.40 6.69 -13.52
C ILE A 24 18.58 5.76 -13.78
N GLY A 25 18.53 5.03 -14.89
CA GLY A 25 19.55 4.04 -15.25
C GLY A 25 19.33 2.66 -14.62
N MET A 26 18.32 2.49 -13.77
CA MET A 26 17.89 1.18 -13.31
C MET A 26 16.89 0.57 -14.29
N ASP A 27 17.04 -0.72 -14.60
CA ASP A 27 16.16 -1.42 -15.52
C ASP A 27 15.96 -2.90 -15.17
N GLY A 28 14.96 -3.50 -15.81
CA GLY A 28 14.60 -4.90 -15.67
C GLY A 28 13.10 -5.12 -15.50
N PRO A 29 12.64 -6.39 -15.52
CA PRO A 29 11.24 -6.75 -15.35
C PRO A 29 10.54 -6.08 -14.15
N ALA A 30 11.22 -5.90 -13.01
CA ALA A 30 10.64 -5.18 -11.87
C ALA A 30 10.19 -3.75 -12.23
N PHE A 31 11.04 -2.98 -12.91
CA PHE A 31 10.73 -1.61 -13.33
C PHE A 31 9.67 -1.54 -14.41
N HIS A 32 9.73 -2.46 -15.39
CA HIS A 32 8.72 -2.59 -16.42
C HIS A 32 7.33 -2.88 -15.82
N ASN A 33 7.26 -3.81 -14.88
CA ASN A 33 6.02 -4.19 -14.21
C ASN A 33 5.45 -3.07 -13.33
N ALA A 34 6.30 -2.37 -12.58
CA ALA A 34 5.88 -1.19 -11.81
C ALA A 34 5.29 -0.11 -12.72
N ARG A 35 5.95 0.16 -13.87
CA ARG A 35 5.46 1.15 -14.85
C ARG A 35 4.14 0.72 -15.47
N LYS A 36 4.01 -0.56 -15.87
CA LYS A 36 2.77 -1.13 -16.41
C LYS A 36 1.60 -0.94 -15.45
N GLY A 37 1.78 -1.30 -14.17
CA GLY A 37 0.72 -1.15 -13.18
C GLY A 37 0.31 0.30 -12.93
N ILE A 38 1.23 1.28 -12.98
CA ILE A 38 0.86 2.71 -12.96
C ILE A 38 -0.02 3.08 -14.16
N GLN A 39 0.31 2.61 -15.37
CA GLN A 39 -0.49 2.91 -16.57
C GLN A 39 -1.89 2.30 -16.49
N GLU A 40 -2.01 1.11 -15.90
CA GLU A 40 -3.31 0.48 -15.66
C GLU A 40 -4.11 1.23 -14.58
N LEU A 41 -3.49 1.62 -13.46
CA LEU A 41 -4.14 2.40 -12.40
C LEU A 41 -4.61 3.79 -12.88
N LYS A 42 -3.95 4.40 -13.88
CA LYS A 42 -4.42 5.66 -14.50
C LYS A 42 -5.77 5.51 -15.20
N LYS A 43 -6.10 4.30 -15.68
CA LYS A 43 -7.37 3.98 -16.35
C LYS A 43 -8.49 3.63 -15.36
N THR A 44 -8.18 3.53 -14.07
CA THR A 44 -9.12 3.14 -13.01
C THR A 44 -9.17 4.17 -11.87
N ARG A 45 -10.00 3.90 -10.86
CA ARG A 45 -10.07 4.67 -9.60
C ARG A 45 -9.32 4.00 -8.44
N PHE A 46 -8.64 2.89 -8.70
CA PHE A 46 -7.87 2.17 -7.69
C PHE A 46 -6.54 2.87 -7.39
N LEU A 47 -6.02 2.63 -6.20
CA LEU A 47 -4.84 3.31 -5.66
C LEU A 47 -3.59 2.42 -5.69
N PHE A 48 -3.78 1.10 -5.57
CA PHE A 48 -2.68 0.15 -5.42
C PHE A 48 -2.77 -0.96 -6.47
N LYS A 49 -1.62 -1.41 -6.97
CA LYS A 49 -1.51 -2.60 -7.82
C LYS A 49 -0.16 -3.27 -7.65
N ILE A 50 -0.14 -4.60 -7.68
CA ILE A 50 1.08 -5.41 -7.79
C ILE A 50 1.08 -6.06 -9.17
N VAL A 51 2.21 -6.01 -9.86
CA VAL A 51 2.42 -6.62 -11.17
C VAL A 51 3.68 -7.48 -11.13
N SER A 52 3.60 -8.70 -11.62
CA SER A 52 4.74 -9.57 -11.85
C SER A 52 4.39 -10.55 -12.96
N ASP A 53 5.38 -10.90 -13.79
CA ASP A 53 5.22 -11.94 -14.80
C ASP A 53 5.45 -13.35 -14.22
N GLU A 54 5.94 -13.44 -13.00
CA GLU A 54 6.43 -14.68 -12.39
C GLU A 54 5.60 -15.14 -11.18
N MET A 55 4.79 -14.26 -10.61
CA MET A 55 3.92 -14.60 -9.48
C MET A 55 2.55 -15.09 -9.96
N HIS A 56 2.16 -16.27 -9.52
CA HIS A 56 0.79 -16.75 -9.66
C HIS A 56 -0.14 -16.13 -8.59
N ASN A 57 -1.46 -16.16 -8.85
CA ASN A 57 -2.51 -15.64 -7.96
C ASN A 57 -2.45 -14.12 -7.68
N LEU A 58 -1.84 -13.34 -8.57
CA LEU A 58 -1.81 -11.88 -8.45
C LEU A 58 -3.20 -11.24 -8.48
N ASP A 59 -4.16 -11.84 -9.18
CA ASP A 59 -5.53 -11.31 -9.23
C ASP A 59 -6.20 -11.34 -7.85
N PHE A 60 -5.94 -12.38 -7.04
CA PHE A 60 -6.42 -12.42 -5.67
C PHE A 60 -5.87 -11.27 -4.83
N LEU A 61 -4.55 -11.03 -4.88
CA LEU A 61 -3.93 -9.91 -4.17
C LEU A 61 -4.45 -8.56 -4.67
N ASN A 62 -4.51 -8.39 -6.00
CA ASN A 62 -4.95 -7.15 -6.60
C ASN A 62 -6.43 -6.86 -6.30
N ASN A 63 -7.29 -7.86 -6.27
CA ASN A 63 -8.69 -7.67 -5.88
C ASN A 63 -8.82 -7.18 -4.43
N ASN A 64 -7.99 -7.69 -3.51
CA ASN A 64 -7.90 -7.18 -2.13
C ASN A 64 -7.42 -5.71 -2.10
N LEU A 65 -6.38 -5.38 -2.87
CA LEU A 65 -5.88 -4.00 -3.01
C LEU A 65 -6.91 -3.04 -3.63
N TYR A 66 -7.74 -3.52 -4.55
CA TYR A 66 -8.83 -2.75 -5.14
C TYR A 66 -9.95 -2.49 -4.13
N LEU A 67 -10.29 -3.48 -3.30
CA LEU A 67 -11.22 -3.31 -2.19
C LEU A 67 -10.69 -2.26 -1.19
N ILE A 68 -9.42 -2.35 -0.79
CA ILE A 68 -8.78 -1.35 0.07
C ILE A 68 -8.81 0.04 -0.59
N SER A 69 -8.54 0.12 -1.89
CA SER A 69 -8.59 1.38 -2.64
C SER A 69 -9.98 2.02 -2.58
N HIS A 70 -11.04 1.21 -2.63
CA HIS A 70 -12.41 1.69 -2.47
C HIS A 70 -12.65 2.24 -1.07
N ILE A 71 -12.25 1.49 -0.03
CA ILE A 71 -12.41 1.89 1.38
C ILE A 71 -11.66 3.20 1.67
N ILE A 72 -10.40 3.32 1.23
CA ILE A 72 -9.52 4.47 1.53
C ILE A 72 -9.94 5.73 0.76
N ASN A 73 -10.56 5.59 -0.42
CA ASN A 73 -10.98 6.74 -1.22
C ASN A 73 -11.95 7.67 -0.49
N ASP A 74 -12.73 7.16 0.46
CA ASP A 74 -13.70 7.94 1.25
C ASP A 74 -13.13 8.46 2.57
N TRP A 75 -11.84 8.22 2.84
CA TRP A 75 -11.23 8.60 4.11
C TRP A 75 -10.92 10.09 4.19
N LYS A 76 -11.22 10.65 5.37
CA LYS A 76 -10.72 11.97 5.76
C LYS A 76 -9.24 11.84 6.18
N LYS A 77 -8.48 12.93 6.02
CA LYS A 77 -7.05 13.03 6.42
C LYS A 77 -6.78 12.48 7.82
N ASN A 78 -7.66 12.76 8.78
CA ASN A 78 -7.50 12.32 10.17
C ASN A 78 -7.39 10.79 10.30
N ARG A 79 -8.13 10.02 9.50
CA ARG A 79 -8.10 8.56 9.55
C ARG A 79 -6.77 8.01 9.03
N LEU A 80 -6.22 8.62 7.97
CA LEU A 80 -4.87 8.30 7.48
C LEU A 80 -3.79 8.61 8.52
N GLU A 81 -3.92 9.74 9.23
CA GLU A 81 -2.99 10.13 10.31
C GLU A 81 -3.03 9.16 11.50
N ILE A 82 -4.20 8.60 11.83
CA ILE A 82 -4.34 7.54 12.84
C ILE A 82 -3.70 6.25 12.34
N LEU A 83 -3.98 5.82 11.09
CA LEU A 83 -3.36 4.64 10.49
C LEU A 83 -1.82 4.72 10.55
N LYS A 84 -1.25 5.85 10.13
CA LYS A 84 0.20 6.09 10.17
C LYS A 84 0.79 5.88 11.57
N ARG A 85 0.14 6.41 12.61
CA ARG A 85 0.62 6.29 13.99
C ARG A 85 0.49 4.86 14.52
N LEU A 86 -0.59 4.16 14.17
CA LEU A 86 -0.76 2.74 14.51
C LEU A 86 0.35 1.87 13.90
N ILE A 87 0.69 2.11 12.63
CA ILE A 87 1.79 1.41 11.95
C ILE A 87 3.12 1.69 12.65
N ASN A 88 3.33 2.92 13.14
CA ASN A 88 4.52 3.30 13.91
C ASN A 88 4.50 2.85 15.38
N GLY A 89 3.53 2.02 15.80
CA GLY A 89 3.48 1.45 17.15
C GLY A 89 2.98 2.40 18.25
N TYR A 90 2.35 3.51 17.90
CA TYR A 90 1.80 4.43 18.89
C TYR A 90 0.61 3.80 19.62
N THR A 91 0.54 4.03 20.94
CA THR A 91 -0.64 3.70 21.74
C THR A 91 -1.81 4.64 21.44
N ILE A 92 -3.02 4.20 21.76
CA ILE A 92 -4.24 5.02 21.57
C ILE A 92 -4.15 6.37 22.30
N GLN A 93 -3.54 6.40 23.48
CA GLN A 93 -3.34 7.62 24.25
C GLN A 93 -2.38 8.57 23.53
N GLN A 94 -1.23 8.08 23.06
CA GLN A 94 -0.29 8.90 22.28
C GLN A 94 -0.91 9.46 20.98
N ILE A 95 -1.81 8.68 20.34
CA ILE A 95 -2.54 9.14 19.16
C ILE A 95 -3.54 10.25 19.54
N SER A 96 -4.31 10.03 20.61
CA SER A 96 -5.26 11.00 21.17
C SER A 96 -4.57 12.34 21.44
N ASP A 97 -3.46 12.31 22.17
CA ASP A 97 -2.70 13.50 22.58
C ASP A 97 -2.10 14.23 21.36
N SER A 98 -1.47 13.49 20.45
CA SER A 98 -0.79 14.09 19.28
C SER A 98 -1.75 14.67 18.23
N LEU A 99 -2.97 14.13 18.14
CA LEU A 99 -4.01 14.61 17.22
C LEU A 99 -5.01 15.57 17.87
N LYS A 100 -4.92 15.78 19.19
CA LYS A 100 -5.85 16.61 19.98
C LYS A 100 -7.33 16.20 19.79
N ILE A 101 -7.58 14.90 19.78
CA ILE A 101 -8.93 14.31 19.72
C ILE A 101 -9.12 13.37 20.91
N SER A 102 -10.37 13.02 21.25
CA SER A 102 -10.60 12.05 22.33
C SER A 102 -10.18 10.63 21.94
N THR A 103 -9.83 9.81 22.93
CA THR A 103 -9.57 8.37 22.75
C THR A 103 -10.77 7.66 22.11
N THR A 104 -12.00 8.03 22.48
CA THR A 104 -13.23 7.54 21.83
C THR A 104 -13.28 7.88 20.35
N ALA A 105 -12.87 9.10 19.95
CA ALA A 105 -12.79 9.47 18.53
C ALA A 105 -11.70 8.67 17.79
N VAL A 106 -10.58 8.35 18.45
CA VAL A 106 -9.56 7.45 17.90
C VAL A 106 -10.14 6.05 17.65
N TYR A 107 -10.77 5.44 18.66
CA TYR A 107 -11.41 4.13 18.53
C TYR A 107 -12.46 4.10 17.42
N LYS A 108 -13.32 5.12 17.34
CA LYS A 108 -14.32 5.25 16.27
C LYS A 108 -13.67 5.24 14.88
N ASN A 109 -12.58 5.99 14.69
CA ASN A 109 -11.85 5.99 13.42
C ASN A 109 -11.20 4.64 13.11
N ILE A 110 -10.69 3.94 14.13
CA ILE A 110 -10.11 2.59 13.98
C ILE A 110 -11.17 1.61 13.48
N THR A 111 -12.34 1.61 14.12
CA THR A 111 -13.42 0.66 13.81
C THR A 111 -14.11 0.99 12.49
N GLU A 112 -14.58 2.23 12.30
CA GLU A 112 -15.26 2.64 11.06
C GLU A 112 -14.33 2.68 9.85
N GLY A 113 -13.03 2.81 10.08
CA GLY A 113 -12.01 2.73 9.06
C GLY A 113 -11.49 1.33 8.79
N ALA A 114 -11.89 0.31 9.56
CA ALA A 114 -11.29 -1.02 9.52
C ALA A 114 -9.75 -1.01 9.60
N LEU A 115 -9.16 -0.06 10.35
CA LEU A 115 -7.72 0.25 10.28
C LEU A 115 -6.85 -0.95 10.66
N LYS A 116 -7.25 -1.71 11.69
CA LYS A 116 -6.51 -2.90 12.12
C LYS A 116 -6.52 -4.00 11.04
N ILE A 117 -7.65 -4.19 10.37
CA ILE A 117 -7.80 -5.19 9.31
C ILE A 117 -6.90 -4.80 8.12
N ILE A 118 -6.91 -3.52 7.73
CA ILE A 118 -6.07 -3.02 6.63
C ILE A 118 -4.58 -3.17 6.96
N ILE A 119 -4.16 -2.87 8.19
CA ILE A 119 -2.78 -3.10 8.63
C ILE A 119 -2.40 -4.57 8.48
N GLU A 120 -3.24 -5.48 8.97
CA GLU A 120 -2.93 -6.91 8.92
C GLU A 120 -2.91 -7.44 7.48
N LEU A 121 -3.88 -7.04 6.67
CA LEU A 121 -3.91 -7.39 5.25
C LEU A 121 -2.68 -6.89 4.50
N PHE A 122 -2.20 -5.67 4.76
CA PHE A 122 -0.95 -5.19 4.16
C PHE A 122 0.27 -6.00 4.61
N LYS A 123 0.32 -6.46 5.87
CA LYS A 123 1.39 -7.36 6.33
C LYS A 123 1.32 -8.71 5.63
N GLU A 124 0.14 -9.31 5.52
CA GLU A 124 -0.07 -10.60 4.85
C GLU A 124 0.31 -10.53 3.36
N ILE A 125 -0.12 -9.47 2.67
CA ILE A 125 0.29 -9.22 1.28
C ILE A 125 1.81 -9.06 1.19
N SER A 126 2.43 -8.30 2.10
CA SER A 126 3.88 -8.14 2.12
C SER A 126 4.60 -9.46 2.34
N LEU A 127 4.15 -10.29 3.28
CA LEU A 127 4.72 -11.61 3.54
C LEU A 127 4.60 -12.52 2.32
N PHE A 128 3.41 -12.55 1.69
CA PHE A 128 3.16 -13.35 0.50
C PHE A 128 4.07 -12.96 -0.67
N VAL A 129 4.30 -11.65 -0.86
CA VAL A 129 5.18 -11.12 -1.91
C VAL A 129 6.63 -11.46 -1.59
N ASN A 130 7.08 -11.21 -0.35
CA ASN A 130 8.47 -11.46 0.06
C ASN A 130 8.84 -12.94 -0.05
N GLN A 131 7.99 -13.86 0.42
CA GLN A 131 8.23 -15.29 0.30
C GLN A 131 8.47 -15.69 -1.17
N ARG A 132 7.69 -15.16 -2.11
CA ARG A 132 7.84 -15.48 -3.54
C ARG A 132 9.07 -14.86 -4.19
N LEU A 133 9.66 -13.83 -3.58
CA LEU A 133 10.90 -13.22 -4.03
C LEU A 133 12.12 -13.95 -3.46
N GLU A 134 12.03 -14.53 -2.25
CA GLU A 134 13.12 -15.25 -1.59
C GLU A 134 13.37 -16.66 -2.15
N PHE A 135 12.40 -17.27 -2.84
CA PHE A 135 12.57 -18.58 -3.51
C PHE A 135 13.21 -18.49 -4.91
N LYS A 136 13.97 -17.42 -5.18
CA LYS A 136 14.75 -17.22 -6.41
C LYS A 136 16.20 -17.01 -6.06
#